data_AF-A0A0J8QTG9-F1
#
_entry.id   AF-A0A0J8QTG9-F1
#
_cell.length_a   1.000
_cell.length_b   1.000
_cell.length_c   1.000
_cell.angle_alpha   90.00
_cell.angle_beta   90.00
_cell.angle_gamma   90.00
#
_symmetry.space_group_name_H-M   'P 1'
#
loop_
_entity.id
_entity.type
_entity.pdbx_description
1 polymer ?
#
loop_
_entity_poly.entity_id
_entity_poly.type
_entity_poly.pdbx_seq_one_letter_code
_entity_poly.pdbx_strand_id
1 'polypeptide(L)'
;MSAGHLERQRSISSSSRSVSAALMPSPPLEINNDFEPCAATASSFLFAQGSTILVLHHDTLAVDRKFDFHTENILFIAVDNVSESGAGRLVVSYDTSQTAIIWDIFTGQEIARFASFELLRVAAWMRNGNIAFGGVKGDIILFEPSTSEHISARTIFDPITALAPAADCRSHAIGYHNGSILIATLQPFTILHTLSTSRGPSPIVSLAWHASSAKQKSDMLASLAVDGDLLVWSVSKQPVQDAPRVIRTLRKSGNRGHEPEWLACQERSYRHI
;
A
#
# COMPACT_ATOMS: atom_id res chain seq x y z
N MET A 1 67.12 -5.42 66.67
CA MET A 1 65.96 -5.09 67.52
C MET A 1 65.08 -4.20 66.65
N SER A 2 63.87 -4.54 66.20
CA SER A 2 62.73 -5.17 66.88
C SER A 2 61.79 -5.81 65.85
N ALA A 3 61.04 -6.83 66.29
CA ALA A 3 59.75 -7.28 65.74
C ALA A 3 58.74 -6.10 65.70
N GLY A 4 57.60 -6.11 65.00
CA GLY A 4 56.83 -7.11 64.27
C GLY A 4 55.36 -6.63 64.25
N HIS A 5 54.59 -6.96 63.19
CA HIS A 5 53.10 -6.83 63.06
C HIS A 5 52.53 -5.39 63.16
N LEU A 6 51.39 -4.98 62.63
CA LEU A 6 50.26 -5.51 61.85
C LEU A 6 49.50 -4.23 61.45
N GLU A 7 49.05 -4.05 60.21
CA GLU A 7 47.68 -3.59 59.94
C GLU A 7 47.30 -3.67 58.47
N ARG A 8 46.03 -3.98 58.26
CA ARG A 8 45.45 -4.64 57.10
C ARG A 8 44.60 -3.65 56.31
N GLN A 9 44.84 -3.65 54.99
CA GLN A 9 43.94 -3.31 53.88
C GLN A 9 43.07 -2.05 53.96
N ARG A 10 43.24 -1.16 52.96
CA ARG A 10 42.10 -0.76 52.11
C ARG A 10 42.53 -0.67 50.65
N SER A 11 41.89 -1.52 49.84
CA SER A 11 41.91 -1.50 48.38
C SER A 11 41.19 -0.26 47.85
N ILE A 12 41.88 0.53 47.04
CA ILE A 12 41.28 1.56 46.20
C ILE A 12 41.33 1.02 44.76
N SER A 13 40.16 0.85 44.16
CA SER A 13 39.95 0.37 42.80
C SER A 13 40.56 1.33 41.78
N SER A 14 41.51 0.85 40.98
CA SER A 14 42.04 1.56 39.83
C SER A 14 41.04 1.53 38.67
N SER A 15 40.60 2.70 38.24
CA SER A 15 39.72 2.92 37.09
C SER A 15 40.25 2.26 35.82
N SER A 16 39.48 1.34 35.23
CA SER A 16 39.70 0.84 33.88
C SER A 16 39.37 1.94 32.87
N ARG A 17 40.36 2.36 32.09
CA ARG A 17 40.21 3.30 30.97
C ARG A 17 39.23 2.73 29.94
N SER A 18 38.12 3.42 29.72
CA SER A 18 37.17 3.14 28.64
C SER A 18 37.83 3.46 27.29
N VAL A 19 37.91 2.46 26.40
CA VAL A 19 38.24 2.67 25.00
C VAL A 19 37.01 3.27 24.34
N SER A 20 36.99 4.59 24.14
CA SER A 20 35.99 5.26 23.31
C SER A 20 36.21 4.84 21.87
N ALA A 21 35.45 3.85 21.39
CA ALA A 21 35.29 3.61 19.97
C ALA A 21 34.63 4.86 19.37
N ALA A 22 35.38 5.60 18.55
CA ALA A 22 34.85 6.71 17.80
C ALA A 22 33.74 6.18 16.89
N LEU A 23 32.49 6.54 17.18
CA LEU A 23 31.38 6.41 16.26
C LEU A 23 31.76 7.20 15.02
N MET A 24 32.08 6.50 13.93
CA MET A 24 32.20 7.14 12.63
C MET A 24 30.87 7.84 12.35
N PRO A 25 30.86 9.12 11.93
CA PRO A 25 29.64 9.75 11.49
C PRO A 25 29.10 8.90 10.34
N SER A 26 27.86 8.41 10.48
CA SER A 26 27.14 7.82 9.36
C SER A 26 27.23 8.80 8.19
N PRO A 27 27.51 8.34 6.96
CA PRO A 27 27.41 9.22 5.80
C PRO A 27 26.06 9.93 5.86
N PRO A 28 25.97 11.21 5.47
CA PRO A 28 24.70 11.91 5.45
C PRO A 28 23.72 11.03 4.68
N LEU A 29 22.66 10.60 5.35
CA LEU A 29 21.49 10.04 4.69
C LEU A 29 21.01 11.16 3.77
N GLU A 30 21.37 11.11 2.50
CA GLU A 30 20.61 11.83 1.49
C GLU A 30 19.22 11.23 1.57
N ILE A 31 18.31 11.94 2.24
CA ILE A 31 16.89 11.65 2.24
C ILE A 31 16.43 12.00 0.82
N ASN A 32 16.79 11.15 -0.13
CA ASN A 32 16.09 11.10 -1.39
C ASN A 32 14.69 10.64 -1.01
N ASN A 33 13.70 11.51 -1.17
CA ASN A 33 12.33 11.32 -0.73
C ASN A 33 11.58 10.19 -1.48
N ASP A 34 12.31 9.33 -2.18
CA ASP A 34 11.82 8.17 -2.89
C ASP A 34 11.90 6.98 -1.93
N PHE A 35 10.88 6.84 -1.09
CA PHE A 35 10.71 5.63 -0.30
C PHE A 35 10.58 4.44 -1.25
N GLU A 36 11.42 3.42 -1.02
CA GLU A 36 11.33 2.16 -1.76
C GLU A 36 9.94 1.52 -1.55
N PRO A 37 9.33 0.95 -2.60
CA PRO A 37 8.00 0.41 -2.49
C PRO A 37 7.99 -0.78 -1.53
N CYS A 38 7.02 -0.78 -0.63
CA CYS A 38 6.84 -1.83 0.38
C CYS A 38 5.37 -2.22 0.51
N ALA A 39 5.14 -3.45 0.98
CA ALA A 39 3.82 -3.98 1.23
C ALA A 39 3.87 -5.00 2.38
N ALA A 40 2.76 -5.22 3.06
CA ALA A 40 2.72 -6.10 4.23
C ALA A 40 1.49 -7.02 4.21
N THR A 41 1.71 -8.27 4.54
CA THR A 41 0.66 -9.25 4.90
C THR A 41 0.63 -9.43 6.41
N ALA A 42 -0.25 -10.29 6.92
CA ALA A 42 -0.29 -10.60 8.35
C ALA A 42 0.98 -11.31 8.86
N SER A 43 1.73 -11.98 7.98
CA SER A 43 2.89 -12.80 8.36
C SER A 43 4.21 -12.33 7.76
N SER A 44 4.15 -11.48 6.72
CA SER A 44 5.33 -11.09 5.95
C SER A 44 5.36 -9.59 5.66
N PHE A 45 6.55 -9.02 5.66
CA PHE A 45 6.82 -7.66 5.20
C PHE A 45 7.70 -7.73 3.95
N LEU A 46 7.30 -7.03 2.88
CA LEU A 46 7.99 -7.01 1.60
C LEU A 46 8.47 -5.58 1.33
N PHE A 47 9.71 -5.43 0.88
CA PHE A 47 10.22 -4.16 0.42
C PHE A 47 11.13 -4.35 -0.79
N ALA A 48 11.10 -3.42 -1.73
CA ALA A 48 12.00 -3.41 -2.85
C ALA A 48 13.35 -2.78 -2.50
N GLN A 49 14.37 -3.20 -3.24
CA GLN A 49 15.67 -2.57 -3.30
C GLN A 49 16.13 -2.64 -4.77
N GLY A 50 15.93 -1.55 -5.51
CA GLY A 50 16.14 -1.55 -6.96
C GLY A 50 15.23 -2.56 -7.67
N SER A 51 15.81 -3.57 -8.30
CA SER A 51 15.08 -4.62 -9.03
C SER A 51 14.77 -5.87 -8.19
N THR A 52 15.12 -5.87 -6.90
CA THR A 52 14.95 -7.02 -6.02
C THR A 52 13.86 -6.74 -4.99
N ILE A 53 13.07 -7.74 -4.62
CA ILE A 53 12.15 -7.68 -3.47
C ILE A 53 12.68 -8.59 -2.38
N LEU A 54 12.78 -8.06 -1.16
CA LEU A 54 13.11 -8.83 0.03
C LEU A 54 11.82 -9.15 0.78
N VAL A 55 11.63 -10.43 1.09
CA VAL A 55 10.51 -10.94 1.87
C VAL A 55 11.02 -11.27 3.26
N LEU A 56 10.48 -10.57 4.25
CA LEU A 56 10.83 -10.69 5.65
C LEU A 56 9.66 -11.28 6.42
N HIS A 57 9.94 -11.97 7.51
CA HIS A 57 8.93 -12.24 8.53
C HIS A 57 8.46 -10.92 9.17
N HIS A 58 7.15 -10.75 9.31
CA HIS A 58 6.56 -9.52 9.85
C HIS A 58 7.09 -9.18 11.26
N ASP A 59 7.23 -10.18 12.13
CA ASP A 59 7.55 -9.94 13.55
C ASP A 59 9.05 -9.82 13.83
N THR A 60 9.87 -10.60 13.14
CA THR A 60 11.32 -10.68 13.41
C THR A 60 12.16 -9.86 12.44
N LEU A 61 11.57 -9.43 11.32
CA LEU A 61 12.28 -8.86 10.17
C LEU A 61 13.44 -9.77 9.69
N ALA A 62 13.36 -11.07 9.97
CA ALA A 62 14.28 -12.03 9.41
C ALA A 62 13.95 -12.22 7.93
N VAL A 63 14.97 -12.14 7.08
CA VAL A 63 14.83 -12.39 5.63
C VAL A 63 14.47 -13.86 5.44
N ASP A 64 13.29 -14.11 4.86
CA ASP A 64 12.85 -15.44 4.43
C ASP A 64 13.29 -15.68 2.98
N ARG A 65 13.00 -14.72 2.07
CA ARG A 65 13.20 -14.89 0.62
C ARG A 65 13.63 -13.62 -0.07
N LYS A 66 14.08 -13.81 -1.31
CA LYS A 66 14.42 -12.78 -2.27
C LYS A 66 13.74 -13.08 -3.61
N PHE A 67 13.07 -12.10 -4.19
CA PHE A 67 12.54 -12.15 -5.56
C PHE A 67 13.40 -11.27 -6.47
N ASP A 68 13.96 -11.85 -7.53
CA ASP A 68 15.00 -11.23 -8.35
C ASP A 68 14.79 -11.40 -9.85
N PHE A 69 13.54 -11.59 -10.28
CA PHE A 69 13.18 -11.72 -11.71
C PHE A 69 12.91 -10.38 -12.41
N HIS A 70 12.85 -9.27 -11.66
CA HIS A 70 12.84 -7.95 -12.28
C HIS A 70 14.28 -7.57 -12.68
N THR A 71 14.43 -7.05 -13.89
CA THR A 71 15.70 -6.52 -14.39
C THR A 71 15.86 -5.03 -14.11
N GLU A 72 14.74 -4.33 -13.98
CA GLU A 72 14.67 -2.89 -13.78
C GLU A 72 14.11 -2.52 -12.41
N ASN A 73 14.21 -1.25 -12.03
CA ASN A 73 13.79 -0.77 -10.71
C ASN A 73 12.28 -0.94 -10.51
N ILE A 74 11.90 -1.44 -9.33
CA ILE A 74 10.51 -1.67 -8.95
C ILE A 74 9.88 -0.35 -8.54
N LEU A 75 8.71 -0.06 -9.11
CA LEU A 75 7.93 1.16 -8.87
C LEU A 75 6.88 0.98 -7.78
N PHE A 76 6.23 -0.18 -7.71
CA PHE A 76 5.27 -0.49 -6.65
C PHE A 76 5.18 -1.98 -6.36
N ILE A 77 4.72 -2.30 -5.15
CA ILE A 77 4.38 -3.63 -4.69
C ILE A 77 2.96 -3.58 -4.11
N ALA A 78 2.12 -4.55 -4.47
CA ALA A 78 0.80 -4.71 -3.87
C ALA A 78 0.58 -6.18 -3.49
N VAL A 79 0.32 -6.43 -2.21
CA VAL A 79 -0.03 -7.76 -1.71
C VAL A 79 -1.54 -7.99 -1.77
N ASP A 80 -1.92 -9.24 -2.01
CA ASP A 80 -3.30 -9.66 -1.90
C ASP A 80 -3.65 -9.81 -0.42
N ASN A 81 -4.43 -8.89 0.14
CA ASN A 81 -4.97 -9.01 1.49
C ASN A 81 -6.50 -9.19 1.48
N VAL A 82 -7.11 -9.38 0.31
CA VAL A 82 -8.56 -9.27 0.12
C VAL A 82 -9.21 -10.47 -0.55
N SER A 83 -8.45 -11.32 -1.23
CA SER A 83 -9.03 -12.49 -1.90
C SER A 83 -9.52 -13.55 -0.93
N GLU A 84 -10.59 -14.24 -1.31
CA GLU A 84 -11.15 -15.33 -0.50
C GLU A 84 -10.30 -16.60 -0.57
N SER A 85 -9.54 -16.79 -1.65
CA SER A 85 -8.79 -18.01 -1.95
C SER A 85 -7.32 -17.97 -1.51
N GLY A 86 -6.80 -16.81 -1.11
CA GLY A 86 -5.36 -16.69 -0.85
C GLY A 86 -4.87 -15.39 -0.23
N ALA A 87 -5.70 -14.64 0.52
CA ALA A 87 -5.23 -13.45 1.22
C ALA A 87 -3.94 -13.72 2.02
N GLY A 88 -2.91 -12.94 1.74
CA GLY A 88 -1.56 -13.01 2.31
C GLY A 88 -0.57 -13.87 1.52
N ARG A 89 -1.00 -14.53 0.42
CA ARG A 89 -0.15 -15.43 -0.38
C ARG A 89 0.40 -14.79 -1.64
N LEU A 90 -0.39 -13.96 -2.32
CA LEU A 90 -0.02 -13.41 -3.61
C LEU A 90 0.51 -11.99 -3.49
N VAL A 91 1.47 -11.66 -4.34
CA VAL A 91 1.96 -10.28 -4.49
C VAL A 91 2.15 -9.97 -5.96
N VAL A 92 1.83 -8.74 -6.34
CA VAL A 92 2.22 -8.17 -7.62
C VAL A 92 3.27 -7.10 -7.39
N SER A 93 4.31 -7.11 -8.22
CA SER A 93 5.29 -6.05 -8.32
C SER A 93 5.35 -5.53 -9.75
N TYR A 94 5.72 -4.28 -9.93
CA TYR A 94 5.78 -3.62 -11.24
C TYR A 94 7.04 -2.77 -11.34
N ASP A 95 7.72 -2.81 -12.48
CA ASP A 95 9.01 -2.12 -12.68
C ASP A 95 8.94 -0.99 -13.73
N THR A 96 10.05 -0.25 -13.85
CA THR A 96 10.22 0.82 -14.84
C THR A 96 10.25 0.33 -16.29
N SER A 97 10.38 -0.97 -16.53
CA SER A 97 10.26 -1.59 -17.86
C SER A 97 8.81 -1.86 -18.29
N GLN A 98 7.84 -1.50 -17.44
CA GLN A 98 6.42 -1.75 -17.64
C GLN A 98 6.03 -3.24 -17.53
N THR A 99 6.79 -4.00 -16.75
CA THR A 99 6.50 -5.41 -16.48
C THR A 99 5.96 -5.58 -15.07
N ALA A 100 4.78 -6.18 -14.95
CA ALA A 100 4.24 -6.68 -13.71
C ALA A 100 4.56 -8.18 -13.55
N ILE A 101 5.01 -8.59 -12.37
CA ILE A 101 5.22 -9.99 -12.02
C ILE A 101 4.33 -10.34 -10.83
N ILE A 102 3.61 -11.45 -10.93
CA ILE A 102 2.76 -11.99 -9.88
C ILE A 102 3.49 -13.17 -9.27
N TRP A 103 3.65 -13.14 -7.95
CA TRP A 103 4.44 -14.11 -7.19
C TRP A 103 3.58 -14.86 -6.19
N ASP A 104 3.97 -16.10 -5.92
CA ASP A 104 3.61 -16.81 -4.71
C ASP A 104 4.64 -16.49 -3.61
N ILE A 105 4.20 -15.87 -2.51
CA ILE A 105 5.07 -15.46 -1.41
C ILE A 105 5.76 -16.66 -0.75
N PHE A 106 5.09 -17.81 -0.66
CA PHE A 106 5.59 -18.99 0.05
C PHE A 106 6.53 -19.84 -0.78
N THR A 107 6.25 -19.99 -2.08
CA THR A 107 7.13 -20.77 -2.97
C THR A 107 8.23 -19.92 -3.57
N GLY A 108 8.04 -18.60 -3.63
CA GLY A 108 8.90 -17.66 -4.35
C GLY A 108 8.86 -17.83 -5.87
N GLN A 109 7.88 -18.56 -6.38
CA GLN A 109 7.71 -18.76 -7.82
C GLN A 109 6.88 -17.64 -8.44
N GLU A 110 7.23 -17.31 -9.69
CA GLU A 110 6.38 -16.53 -10.57
C GLU A 110 5.16 -17.36 -10.98
N ILE A 111 3.98 -16.79 -10.78
CA ILE A 111 2.69 -17.37 -11.20
C ILE A 111 2.32 -16.87 -12.58
N ALA A 112 2.48 -15.56 -12.80
CA ALA A 112 2.11 -14.90 -14.04
C ALA A 112 2.91 -13.62 -14.23
N ARG A 113 2.93 -13.16 -15.48
CA ARG A 113 3.57 -11.92 -15.90
C ARG A 113 2.66 -11.14 -16.81
N PHE A 114 2.70 -9.82 -16.68
CA PHE A 114 1.90 -8.92 -17.48
C PHE A 114 2.75 -7.73 -17.93
N ALA A 115 2.92 -7.56 -19.23
CA ALA A 115 3.59 -6.40 -19.80
C ALA A 115 2.54 -5.38 -20.26
N SER A 116 2.62 -4.15 -19.77
CA SER A 116 1.74 -3.06 -20.19
C SER A 116 2.38 -2.23 -21.30
N PHE A 117 1.54 -1.59 -22.13
CA PHE A 117 1.99 -0.66 -23.17
C PHE A 117 2.20 0.77 -22.66
N GLU A 118 1.59 1.08 -21.52
CA GLU A 118 1.67 2.36 -20.85
C GLU A 118 2.02 2.14 -19.38
N LEU A 119 2.58 3.17 -18.75
CA LEU A 119 2.98 3.10 -17.35
C LEU A 119 1.75 2.92 -16.44
N LEU A 120 1.81 1.94 -15.56
CA LEU A 120 0.85 1.74 -14.48
C LEU A 120 1.28 2.52 -13.23
N ARG A 121 0.31 3.09 -12.52
CA ARG A 121 0.52 3.88 -11.31
C ARG A 121 0.09 3.19 -10.04
N VAL A 122 -0.86 2.28 -10.14
CA VAL A 122 -1.45 1.59 -9.01
C VAL A 122 -1.92 0.20 -9.42
N ALA A 123 -1.86 -0.74 -8.49
CA ALA A 123 -2.47 -2.05 -8.58
C ALA A 123 -3.33 -2.29 -7.34
N ALA A 124 -4.48 -2.92 -7.52
CA ALA A 124 -5.36 -3.32 -6.42
C ALA A 124 -5.91 -4.72 -6.67
N TRP A 125 -5.76 -5.59 -5.66
CA TRP A 125 -6.34 -6.92 -5.67
C TRP A 125 -7.87 -6.86 -5.49
N MET A 126 -8.55 -7.81 -6.12
CA MET A 126 -10.00 -8.00 -6.06
C MET A 126 -10.31 -9.27 -5.25
N ARG A 127 -11.50 -9.36 -4.65
CA ARG A 127 -11.87 -10.56 -3.84
C ARG A 127 -11.84 -11.87 -4.62
N ASN A 128 -12.10 -11.81 -5.92
CA ASN A 128 -12.06 -12.95 -6.82
C ASN A 128 -10.64 -13.39 -7.21
N GLY A 129 -9.58 -12.69 -6.74
CA GLY A 129 -8.19 -13.00 -7.06
C GLY A 129 -7.66 -12.28 -8.31
N ASN A 130 -8.49 -11.49 -8.99
CA ASN A 130 -8.03 -10.66 -10.11
C ASN A 130 -7.33 -9.40 -9.61
N ILE A 131 -6.58 -8.76 -10.50
CA ILE A 131 -5.86 -7.52 -10.23
C ILE A 131 -6.45 -6.42 -11.12
N ALA A 132 -6.76 -5.29 -10.53
CA ALA A 132 -7.10 -4.08 -11.26
C ALA A 132 -5.88 -3.15 -11.26
N PHE A 133 -5.37 -2.82 -12.45
CA PHE A 133 -4.30 -1.85 -12.66
C PHE A 133 -4.86 -0.51 -13.12
N GLY A 134 -4.33 0.59 -12.60
CA GLY A 134 -4.65 1.94 -13.06
C GLY A 134 -3.47 2.57 -13.80
N GLY A 135 -3.72 3.01 -15.04
CA GLY A 135 -2.72 3.60 -15.93
C GLY A 135 -2.60 5.12 -15.85
N VAL A 136 -1.49 5.65 -16.36
CA VAL A 136 -1.23 7.10 -16.47
C VAL A 136 -2.17 7.84 -17.43
N LYS A 137 -2.88 7.14 -18.32
CA LYS A 137 -3.80 7.75 -19.30
C LYS A 137 -5.28 7.60 -18.93
N GLY A 138 -5.58 7.09 -17.74
CA GLY A 138 -6.97 6.88 -17.31
C GLY A 138 -7.58 5.55 -17.75
N ASP A 139 -6.74 4.62 -18.18
CA ASP A 139 -7.13 3.24 -18.48
C ASP A 139 -7.07 2.37 -17.22
N ILE A 140 -8.04 1.48 -17.08
CA ILE A 140 -8.03 0.41 -16.08
C ILE A 140 -7.88 -0.91 -16.81
N ILE A 141 -6.96 -1.74 -16.33
CA ILE A 141 -6.75 -3.09 -16.84
C ILE A 141 -7.13 -4.08 -15.74
N LEU A 142 -8.10 -4.94 -16.03
CA LEU A 142 -8.43 -6.09 -15.19
C LEU A 142 -7.62 -7.28 -15.69
N PHE A 143 -6.78 -7.85 -14.85
CA PHE A 143 -5.92 -8.98 -15.15
C PHE A 143 -6.29 -10.18 -14.28
N GLU A 144 -6.41 -11.36 -14.89
CA GLU A 144 -6.63 -12.61 -14.21
C GLU A 144 -5.33 -13.43 -14.17
N PRO A 145 -4.66 -13.57 -13.01
CA PRO A 145 -3.38 -14.26 -12.93
C PRO A 145 -3.44 -15.75 -13.30
N SER A 146 -4.55 -16.44 -13.04
CA SER A 146 -4.73 -17.86 -13.32
C SER A 146 -4.73 -18.19 -14.81
N THR A 147 -5.30 -17.32 -15.63
CA THR A 147 -5.46 -17.50 -17.08
C THR A 147 -4.49 -16.64 -17.89
N SER A 148 -3.87 -15.64 -17.25
CA SER A 148 -3.10 -14.58 -17.91
C SER A 148 -3.92 -13.77 -18.93
N GLU A 149 -5.25 -13.78 -18.80
CA GLU A 149 -6.14 -12.96 -19.61
C GLU A 149 -6.30 -11.56 -19.00
N HIS A 150 -6.57 -10.56 -19.85
CA HIS A 150 -6.84 -9.21 -19.40
C HIS A 150 -7.89 -8.51 -20.24
N ILE A 151 -8.55 -7.55 -19.62
CA ILE A 151 -9.52 -6.66 -20.27
C ILE A 151 -9.20 -5.23 -19.88
N SER A 152 -9.17 -4.34 -20.86
CA SER A 152 -8.94 -2.91 -20.64
C SER A 152 -10.23 -2.12 -20.79
N ALA A 153 -10.45 -1.17 -19.89
CA ALA A 153 -11.53 -0.21 -19.93
C ALA A 153 -10.95 1.21 -19.86
N ARG A 154 -11.31 2.06 -20.83
CA ARG A 154 -10.96 3.48 -20.79
C ARG A 154 -11.97 4.24 -19.93
N THR A 155 -11.46 5.05 -19.00
CA THR A 155 -12.29 5.90 -18.14
C THR A 155 -12.23 7.35 -18.61
N ILE A 156 -12.03 8.31 -17.72
CA ILE A 156 -11.72 9.69 -18.09
C ILE A 156 -10.22 9.83 -18.39
N PHE A 157 -9.85 10.76 -19.26
CA PHE A 157 -8.47 11.00 -19.69
C PHE A 157 -7.64 11.76 -18.64
N ASP A 158 -7.53 11.20 -17.44
CA ASP A 158 -6.75 11.74 -16.33
C ASP A 158 -5.98 10.58 -15.65
N PRO A 159 -4.74 10.78 -15.17
CA PRO A 159 -3.98 9.70 -14.54
C PRO A 159 -4.68 9.11 -13.33
N ILE A 160 -4.77 7.79 -13.26
CA ILE A 160 -5.30 7.10 -12.09
C ILE A 160 -4.20 7.05 -11.04
N THR A 161 -4.50 7.52 -9.84
CA THR A 161 -3.55 7.66 -8.73
C THR A 161 -3.93 6.80 -7.53
N ALA A 162 -5.20 6.43 -7.40
CA ALA A 162 -5.68 5.47 -6.42
C ALA A 162 -6.79 4.60 -7.01
N LEU A 163 -6.87 3.34 -6.57
CA LEU A 163 -7.88 2.41 -7.03
C LEU A 163 -8.33 1.52 -5.88
N ALA A 164 -9.64 1.37 -5.73
CA ALA A 164 -10.24 0.49 -4.73
C ALA A 164 -11.41 -0.30 -5.36
N PRO A 165 -11.18 -1.56 -5.77
CA PRO A 165 -12.25 -2.46 -6.17
C PRO A 165 -13.25 -2.68 -5.03
N ALA A 166 -14.54 -2.67 -5.35
CA ALA A 166 -15.59 -2.92 -4.37
C ALA A 166 -15.76 -4.41 -4.11
N ALA A 167 -16.58 -4.72 -3.10
CA ALA A 167 -16.82 -6.08 -2.65
C ALA A 167 -17.38 -7.02 -3.71
N ASP A 168 -18.17 -6.46 -4.61
CA ASP A 168 -18.88 -7.16 -5.68
C ASP A 168 -17.98 -7.53 -6.87
N CYS A 169 -16.71 -7.11 -6.87
CA CYS A 169 -15.76 -7.26 -7.98
C CYS A 169 -16.26 -6.65 -9.31
N ARG A 170 -17.30 -5.80 -9.27
CA ARG A 170 -17.92 -5.16 -10.45
C ARG A 170 -17.79 -3.65 -10.39
N SER A 171 -18.00 -3.09 -9.21
CA SER A 171 -17.91 -1.66 -8.95
C SER A 171 -16.48 -1.31 -8.51
N HIS A 172 -15.98 -0.16 -8.94
CA HIS A 172 -14.63 0.30 -8.64
C HIS A 172 -14.68 1.77 -8.22
N ALA A 173 -14.04 2.11 -7.10
CA ALA A 173 -13.71 3.49 -6.78
C ALA A 173 -12.36 3.84 -7.41
N ILE A 174 -12.34 4.90 -8.21
CA ILE A 174 -11.22 5.31 -9.05
C ILE A 174 -10.88 6.74 -8.66
N GLY A 175 -9.65 6.96 -8.20
CA GLY A 175 -9.14 8.25 -7.78
C GLY A 175 -8.16 8.80 -8.83
N TYR A 176 -8.40 10.05 -9.22
CA TYR A 176 -7.67 10.69 -10.32
C TYR A 176 -6.68 11.75 -9.80
N HIS A 177 -5.71 12.09 -10.64
CA HIS A 177 -4.71 13.12 -10.32
C HIS A 177 -5.35 14.50 -10.17
N ASN A 178 -6.44 14.78 -10.88
CA ASN A 178 -7.21 16.02 -10.72
C ASN A 178 -8.06 16.07 -9.43
N GLY A 179 -8.07 15.03 -8.60
CA GLY A 179 -8.85 14.96 -7.36
C GLY A 179 -10.30 14.53 -7.48
N SER A 180 -10.75 14.20 -8.69
CA SER A 180 -12.04 13.54 -8.88
C SER A 180 -11.97 12.10 -8.36
N ILE A 181 -13.08 11.62 -7.82
CA ILE A 181 -13.26 10.20 -7.53
C ILE A 181 -14.51 9.72 -8.27
N LEU A 182 -14.37 8.68 -9.08
CA LEU A 182 -15.50 8.03 -9.74
C LEU A 182 -15.79 6.68 -9.09
N ILE A 183 -17.06 6.38 -8.89
CA ILE A 183 -17.52 5.02 -8.61
C ILE A 183 -18.16 4.54 -9.89
N ALA A 184 -17.62 3.48 -10.49
CA ALA A 184 -18.02 3.03 -11.82
C ALA A 184 -18.01 1.51 -11.97
N THR A 185 -18.83 0.99 -12.86
CA THR A 185 -18.66 -0.35 -13.43
C THR A 185 -17.73 -0.24 -14.63
N LEU A 186 -16.93 -1.28 -14.90
CA LEU A 186 -15.98 -1.28 -16.03
C LEU A 186 -16.51 -2.03 -17.27
N GLN A 187 -17.54 -2.86 -17.10
CA GLN A 187 -18.12 -3.69 -18.17
C GLN A 187 -19.66 -3.64 -18.14
N PRO A 188 -20.30 -2.77 -18.94
CA PRO A 188 -19.71 -1.64 -19.67
C PRO A 188 -19.25 -0.53 -18.72
N PHE A 189 -18.39 0.38 -19.21
CA PHE A 189 -17.98 1.54 -18.43
C PHE A 189 -19.18 2.45 -18.16
N THR A 190 -19.63 2.48 -16.90
CA THR A 190 -20.77 3.30 -16.47
C THR A 190 -20.41 3.98 -15.16
N ILE A 191 -20.51 5.31 -15.14
CA ILE A 191 -20.29 6.09 -13.93
C ILE A 191 -21.56 5.97 -13.08
N LEU A 192 -21.42 5.34 -11.91
CA LEU A 192 -22.48 5.23 -10.91
C LEU A 192 -22.56 6.52 -10.10
N HIS A 193 -21.41 7.01 -9.64
CA HIS A 193 -21.31 8.24 -8.87
C HIS A 193 -20.03 9.02 -9.18
N THR A 194 -20.12 10.35 -9.08
CA THR A 194 -18.98 11.26 -9.09
C THR A 194 -18.88 11.92 -7.73
N LEU A 195 -17.73 11.78 -7.08
CA LEU A 195 -17.41 12.43 -5.81
C LEU A 195 -16.39 13.53 -6.08
N SER A 196 -16.68 14.73 -5.60
CA SER A 196 -15.79 15.89 -5.69
C SER A 196 -15.40 16.33 -4.30
N THR A 197 -14.11 16.62 -4.09
CA THR A 197 -13.65 17.24 -2.85
C THR A 197 -13.99 18.73 -2.86
N SER A 198 -14.13 19.34 -1.68
CA SER A 198 -14.56 20.76 -1.55
C SER A 198 -13.48 21.79 -1.91
N ARG A 199 -12.24 21.35 -2.08
CA ARG A 199 -11.09 22.19 -2.45
C ARG A 199 -10.62 21.82 -3.85
N GLY A 200 -9.75 22.67 -4.40
CA GLY A 200 -9.26 22.58 -5.78
C GLY A 200 -8.65 21.22 -6.15
N PRO A 201 -8.17 21.07 -7.39
CA PRO A 201 -7.67 19.80 -7.87
C PRO A 201 -6.48 19.34 -7.00
N SER A 202 -6.66 18.22 -6.30
CA SER A 202 -5.62 17.59 -5.47
C SER A 202 -5.61 16.10 -5.76
N PRO A 203 -4.48 15.50 -6.15
CA PRO A 203 -4.41 14.07 -6.46
C PRO A 203 -4.92 13.20 -5.32
N ILE A 204 -5.64 12.13 -5.67
CA ILE A 204 -6.09 11.14 -4.70
C ILE A 204 -4.94 10.16 -4.43
N VAL A 205 -4.49 10.11 -3.18
CA VAL A 205 -3.38 9.26 -2.74
C VAL A 205 -3.85 7.86 -2.38
N SER A 206 -5.01 7.76 -1.75
CA SER A 206 -5.52 6.47 -1.25
C SER A 206 -7.04 6.43 -1.27
N LEU A 207 -7.56 5.26 -1.63
CA LEU A 207 -8.96 4.90 -1.56
C LEU A 207 -9.07 3.56 -0.85
N ALA A 208 -10.00 3.46 0.10
CA ALA A 208 -10.22 2.21 0.82
C ALA A 208 -11.71 2.03 1.13
N TRP A 209 -12.28 0.93 0.66
CA TRP A 209 -13.61 0.51 1.07
C TRP A 209 -13.56 -0.06 2.48
N HIS A 210 -14.54 0.30 3.28
CA HIS A 210 -14.88 -0.40 4.50
C HIS A 210 -16.23 -1.08 4.26
N ALA A 211 -16.19 -2.40 4.06
CA ALA A 211 -17.38 -3.19 3.84
C ALA A 211 -18.31 -3.09 5.05
N SER A 212 -19.58 -2.80 4.78
CA SER A 212 -20.62 -2.85 5.79
C SER A 212 -21.34 -4.20 5.72
N SER A 213 -21.93 -4.64 6.84
CA SER A 213 -22.77 -5.83 6.87
C SER A 213 -23.80 -5.85 5.73
N ALA A 214 -24.18 -7.03 5.23
CA ALA A 214 -25.21 -7.16 4.21
C ALA A 214 -26.55 -6.48 4.58
N LYS A 215 -26.82 -6.29 5.88
CA LYS A 215 -28.01 -5.58 6.39
C LYS A 215 -27.93 -4.06 6.24
N GLN A 216 -26.73 -3.50 6.12
CA GLN A 216 -26.52 -2.07 5.92
C GLN A 216 -26.73 -1.71 4.45
N LYS A 217 -27.45 -0.60 4.22
CA LYS A 217 -27.80 -0.11 2.89
C LYS A 217 -26.63 0.59 2.17
N SER A 218 -25.59 0.97 2.91
CA SER A 218 -24.47 1.75 2.41
C SER A 218 -23.14 1.24 2.91
N ASP A 219 -22.14 1.23 2.04
CA ASP A 219 -20.75 1.01 2.39
C ASP A 219 -20.04 2.34 2.66
N MET A 220 -18.93 2.27 3.40
CA MET A 220 -18.10 3.45 3.64
C MET A 220 -16.89 3.41 2.72
N LEU A 221 -16.55 4.55 2.11
CA LEU A 221 -15.34 4.73 1.35
C LEU A 221 -14.50 5.80 2.04
N ALA A 222 -13.26 5.49 2.39
CA ALA A 222 -12.28 6.48 2.81
C ALA A 222 -11.51 6.97 1.58
N SER A 223 -11.33 8.28 1.47
CA SER A 223 -10.48 8.90 0.45
C SER A 223 -9.50 9.87 1.09
N LEU A 224 -8.25 9.80 0.66
CA LEU A 224 -7.18 10.72 1.04
C LEU A 224 -6.67 11.46 -0.17
N ALA A 225 -6.66 12.78 -0.10
CA ALA A 225 -6.02 13.63 -1.10
C ALA A 225 -4.64 14.08 -0.61
N VAL A 226 -3.74 14.43 -1.53
CA VAL A 226 -2.39 14.96 -1.22
C VAL A 226 -2.44 16.12 -0.24
N ASP A 227 -3.44 17.00 -0.36
CA ASP A 227 -3.63 18.17 0.53
C ASP A 227 -4.00 17.82 1.99
N GLY A 228 -4.03 16.53 2.35
CA GLY A 228 -4.36 16.03 3.70
C GLY A 228 -5.86 16.07 4.03
N ASP A 229 -6.71 16.21 3.01
CA ASP A 229 -8.16 16.12 3.20
C ASP A 229 -8.57 14.64 3.20
N LEU A 230 -8.77 14.07 4.40
CA LEU A 230 -9.31 12.73 4.61
C LEU A 230 -10.84 12.81 4.74
N LEU A 231 -11.53 12.24 3.77
CA LEU A 231 -12.98 12.17 3.73
C LEU A 231 -13.47 10.74 3.88
N VAL A 232 -14.54 10.56 4.65
CA VAL A 232 -15.28 9.30 4.70
C VAL A 232 -16.64 9.54 4.06
N TRP A 233 -16.89 8.77 3.01
CA TRP A 233 -18.11 8.79 2.23
C TRP A 233 -19.02 7.64 2.64
N SER A 234 -20.32 7.89 2.69
CA SER A 234 -21.35 6.86 2.74
C SER A 234 -21.88 6.68 1.33
N VAL A 235 -21.63 5.53 0.73
CA VAL A 235 -22.02 5.17 -0.64
C VAL A 235 -23.12 4.12 -0.57
N SER A 236 -24.25 4.36 -1.23
CA SER A 236 -25.33 3.37 -1.28
C SER A 236 -24.93 2.13 -2.06
N LYS A 237 -25.30 0.93 -1.57
CA LYS A 237 -25.17 -0.33 -2.33
C LYS A 237 -26.12 -0.38 -3.51
N GLN A 238 -27.17 0.44 -3.51
CA GLN A 238 -28.08 0.64 -4.63
C GLN A 238 -27.83 2.03 -5.23
N PRO A 239 -27.08 2.14 -6.35
CA PRO A 239 -26.65 3.42 -6.90
C PRO A 239 -27.80 4.36 -7.29
N VAL A 240 -28.99 3.81 -7.55
CA VAL A 240 -30.15 4.56 -8.02
C VAL A 240 -30.90 5.28 -6.89
N GLN A 241 -30.75 4.84 -5.63
CA GLN A 241 -31.56 5.36 -4.54
C GLN A 241 -31.01 6.64 -3.91
N ASP A 242 -29.72 6.68 -3.61
CA ASP A 242 -29.13 7.75 -2.78
C ASP A 242 -27.79 8.21 -3.34
N ALA A 243 -27.61 9.53 -3.44
CA ALA A 243 -26.33 10.13 -3.77
C ALA A 243 -25.32 9.91 -2.61
N PRO A 244 -24.03 9.67 -2.92
CA PRO A 244 -23.01 9.54 -1.89
C PRO A 244 -22.88 10.81 -1.07
N ARG A 245 -22.70 10.66 0.24
CA ARG A 245 -22.60 11.78 1.18
C ARG A 245 -21.33 11.67 2.01
N VAL A 246 -20.69 12.81 2.26
CA VAL A 246 -19.58 12.88 3.22
C VAL A 246 -20.16 12.76 4.64
N ILE A 247 -19.72 11.75 5.38
CA ILE A 247 -20.15 11.51 6.76
C ILE A 247 -19.09 11.91 7.78
N ARG A 248 -17.81 11.98 7.37
CA ARG A 248 -16.72 12.50 8.21
C ARG A 248 -15.71 13.25 7.35
N THR A 249 -15.18 14.31 7.94
CA THR A 249 -14.06 15.07 7.39
C THR A 249 -13.01 15.19 8.48
N LEU A 250 -11.87 14.55 8.26
CA LEU A 250 -10.73 14.57 9.17
C LEU A 250 -9.70 15.52 8.55
N ARG A 251 -9.33 16.55 9.31
CA ARG A 251 -8.39 17.58 8.89
C ARG A 251 -7.35 17.76 9.98
N LYS A 252 -6.08 17.82 9.60
CA LYS A 252 -5.00 18.24 10.49
C LYS A 252 -5.12 19.76 10.71
N SER A 253 -5.22 20.18 11.96
CA SER A 253 -5.23 21.60 12.36
C SER A 253 -3.78 22.07 12.59
N GLY A 254 -3.15 22.68 11.61
CA GLY A 254 -1.78 23.21 11.73
C GLY A 254 -1.15 23.56 10.39
N ASN A 255 -0.15 24.45 10.39
CA ASN A 255 0.51 25.00 9.21
C ASN A 255 0.98 23.87 8.28
N ARG A 256 0.46 23.86 7.05
CA ARG A 256 0.58 22.75 6.10
C ARG A 256 1.90 22.87 5.33
N GLY A 257 2.81 21.92 5.53
CA GLY A 257 3.88 21.62 4.57
C GLY A 257 3.32 20.85 3.38
N HIS A 258 3.95 20.96 2.22
CA HIS A 258 3.69 20.16 1.02
C HIS A 258 4.18 18.70 1.19
N GLU A 259 3.84 18.04 2.30
CA GLU A 259 4.25 16.66 2.57
C GLU A 259 3.08 15.69 2.32
N PRO A 260 3.31 14.58 1.59
CA PRO A 260 2.28 13.57 1.37
C PRO A 260 1.87 12.89 2.68
N GLU A 261 0.56 12.80 2.92
CA GLU A 261 -0.02 12.05 4.04
C GLU A 261 -0.41 10.63 3.59
N TRP A 262 -0.30 9.65 4.49
CA TRP A 262 -0.52 8.24 4.20
C TRP A 262 -1.61 7.64 5.08
N LEU A 263 -2.38 6.69 4.55
CA LEU A 263 -3.37 5.92 5.29
C LEU A 263 -3.33 4.45 4.90
N ALA A 264 -3.49 3.59 5.90
CA ALA A 264 -3.81 2.18 5.74
C ALA A 264 -5.13 1.89 6.48
N CYS A 265 -6.00 1.09 5.85
CA CYS A 265 -7.22 0.59 6.47
C CYS A 265 -7.07 -0.93 6.65
N GLN A 266 -7.42 -1.44 7.84
CA GLN A 266 -7.42 -2.87 8.13
C GLN A 266 -8.84 -3.31 8.50
N GLU A 267 -9.35 -4.33 7.81
CA GLU A 267 -10.59 -4.99 8.19
C GLU A 267 -10.31 -5.99 9.33
N ARG A 268 -10.82 -5.73 10.53
CA ARG A 268 -10.80 -6.71 11.63
C ARG A 268 -12.10 -7.51 11.60
N SER A 269 -12.06 -8.73 11.07
CA SER A 269 -13.16 -9.68 11.28
C SER A 269 -13.10 -10.21 12.72
N TYR A 270 -13.98 -9.70 13.59
CA TYR A 270 -14.21 -10.34 14.89
C TYR A 270 -14.93 -11.68 14.67
N ARG A 271 -14.20 -12.79 14.74
CA ARG A 271 -14.82 -14.10 15.01
C ARG A 271 -15.10 -14.16 16.51
N HIS A 272 -16.37 -14.03 16.89
CA HIS A 272 -16.81 -14.54 18.19
C HIS A 272 -16.68 -16.07 18.16
N ILE A 273 -15.85 -16.60 19.05
CA ILE A 273 -15.87 -18.02 19.45
C ILE A 273 -17.07 -18.21 20.37
#